data_AF-A0A928DY75-F1
#
_entry.id   AF-A0A928DY75-F1
#
_cell.length_a   1.000
_cell.length_b   1.000
_cell.length_c   1.000
_cell.angle_alpha   90.00
_cell.angle_beta   90.00
_cell.angle_gamma   90.00
#
_symmetry.space_group_name_H-M   'P 1'
#
loop_
_entity.id
_entity.type
_entity.pdbx_description
1 polymer ?
#
loop_
_entity_poly.entity_id
_entity_poly.type
_entity_poly.pdbx_seq_one_letter_code
_entity_poly.pdbx_strand_id
1 'polypeptide(L)'
;MEFENRLKELADVPREEFIWELLRTYEFSKSVITRVRNSQLKKGENQVIIKQKLFFERIEGASPVHRAAELNAWKETHRHKPRFIIVTDGKSLAAIDTKRDETLDTPLELLWQHADFFMPWTGREPYQIHHENPADVKAAEKMAKIYDEIVAVNPLLAQEDAHALNVFL
;
A
#
# COMPACT_ATOMS: atom_id res chain seq x y z
N MET A 1 -7.59 -21.63 8.15
CA MET A 1 -9.04 -21.52 8.36
C MET A 1 -9.40 -20.40 9.34
N GLU A 2 -8.95 -20.42 10.60
CA GLU A 2 -9.34 -19.38 11.59
C GLU A 2 -8.87 -17.96 11.24
N PHE A 3 -7.63 -17.81 10.76
CA PHE A 3 -7.08 -16.49 10.38
C PHE A 3 -7.80 -15.84 9.18
N GLU A 4 -8.04 -16.60 8.11
CA GLU A 4 -8.79 -16.11 6.94
C GLU A 4 -10.23 -15.75 7.29
N ASN A 5 -10.89 -16.54 8.14
CA ASN A 5 -12.25 -16.24 8.57
C ASN A 5 -12.31 -14.91 9.34
N ARG A 6 -11.37 -14.68 10.25
CA ARG A 6 -11.25 -13.38 10.93
C ARG A 6 -11.03 -12.21 9.97
N LEU A 7 -10.28 -12.41 8.88
CA LEU A 7 -10.12 -11.37 7.85
C LEU A 7 -11.40 -11.12 7.07
N LYS A 8 -12.18 -12.16 6.75
CA LYS A 8 -13.48 -12.02 6.09
C LYS A 8 -14.47 -11.24 6.95
N GLU A 9 -14.49 -11.52 8.25
CA GLU A 9 -15.35 -10.83 9.23
C GLU A 9 -15.03 -9.32 9.35
N LEU A 10 -13.83 -8.86 8.97
CA LEU A 10 -13.47 -7.44 9.04
C LEU A 10 -14.37 -6.53 8.18
N ALA A 11 -14.98 -7.06 7.12
CA ALA A 11 -15.89 -6.29 6.27
C ALA A 11 -17.18 -5.88 7.02
N ASP A 12 -17.57 -6.66 8.03
CA ASP A 12 -18.78 -6.42 8.83
C ASP A 12 -18.50 -5.64 10.13
N VAL A 13 -17.23 -5.39 10.44
CA VAL A 13 -16.83 -4.66 11.66
C VAL A 13 -17.19 -3.17 11.54
N PRO A 14 -17.73 -2.53 12.60
CA PRO A 14 -17.94 -1.09 12.62
C PRO A 14 -16.66 -0.33 12.26
N ARG A 15 -16.80 0.77 11.51
CA ARG A 15 -15.65 1.50 10.94
C ARG A 15 -14.67 2.01 12.01
N GLU A 16 -15.18 2.32 13.19
CA GLU A 16 -14.43 2.75 14.37
C GLU A 16 -13.55 1.62 14.94
N GLU A 17 -14.01 0.38 14.79
CA GLU A 17 -13.41 -0.82 15.35
C GLU A 17 -12.49 -1.54 14.36
N PHE A 18 -12.68 -1.29 13.05
CA PHE A 18 -11.96 -1.94 11.95
C PHE A 18 -10.46 -2.04 12.18
N ILE A 19 -9.77 -0.91 12.39
CA ILE A 19 -8.30 -0.92 12.51
C ILE A 19 -7.83 -1.74 13.71
N TRP A 20 -8.61 -1.79 14.77
CA TRP A 20 -8.25 -2.56 15.96
C TRP A 20 -8.45 -4.05 15.75
N GLU A 21 -9.53 -4.46 15.07
CA GLU A 21 -9.73 -5.86 14.67
C GLU A 21 -8.68 -6.31 13.65
N LEU A 22 -8.27 -5.44 12.72
CA LEU A 22 -7.16 -5.70 11.81
C LEU A 22 -5.85 -5.93 12.58
N LEU A 23 -5.51 -5.04 13.52
CA LEU A 23 -4.30 -5.18 14.33
C LEU A 23 -4.33 -6.43 15.21
N ARG A 24 -5.47 -6.76 15.86
CA ARG A 24 -5.65 -8.03 16.58
C ARG A 24 -5.43 -9.21 15.65
N THR A 25 -5.90 -9.07 14.42
CA THR A 25 -5.83 -10.12 13.43
C THR A 25 -4.40 -10.50 13.07
N TYR A 26 -3.52 -9.50 12.97
CA TYR A 26 -2.09 -9.67 12.78
C TYR A 26 -1.29 -9.69 14.10
N GLU A 27 -1.89 -10.27 15.15
CA GLU A 27 -1.22 -10.62 16.41
C GLU A 27 -0.62 -9.46 17.21
N PHE A 28 -1.12 -8.23 17.04
CA PHE A 28 -0.73 -7.13 17.93
C PHE A 28 -1.24 -7.40 19.35
N SER A 29 -0.34 -7.31 20.33
CA SER A 29 -0.71 -7.53 21.74
C SER A 29 -1.80 -6.57 22.23
N LYS A 30 -2.67 -7.07 23.11
CA LYS A 30 -3.74 -6.27 23.74
C LYS A 30 -3.20 -5.01 24.41
N SER A 31 -2.05 -5.09 25.09
CA SER A 31 -1.42 -3.95 25.75
C SER A 31 -0.99 -2.85 24.78
N VAL A 32 -0.47 -3.21 23.60
CA VAL A 32 -0.15 -2.26 22.53
C VAL A 32 -1.41 -1.57 22.04
N ILE A 33 -2.47 -2.33 21.74
CA ILE A 33 -3.74 -1.79 21.27
C ILE A 33 -4.35 -0.82 22.29
N THR A 34 -4.46 -1.23 23.56
CA THR A 34 -5.00 -0.38 24.64
C THR A 34 -4.20 0.91 24.79
N ARG A 35 -2.86 0.82 24.79
CA ARG A 35 -1.99 2.00 24.88
C ARG A 35 -2.18 2.95 23.71
N VAL A 36 -2.28 2.43 22.48
CA VAL A 36 -2.49 3.26 21.29
C VAL A 36 -3.87 3.92 21.34
N ARG A 37 -4.94 3.19 21.64
CA ARG A 37 -6.30 3.74 21.81
C ARG A 37 -6.31 4.94 22.77
N ASN A 38 -5.71 4.78 23.95
CA ASN A 38 -5.65 5.84 24.96
C ASN A 38 -4.84 7.06 24.51
N SER A 39 -3.84 6.87 23.65
CA SER A 39 -3.03 7.97 23.11
C SER A 39 -3.71 8.74 21.97
N GLN A 40 -4.58 8.07 21.19
CA GLN A 40 -5.23 8.66 20.00
C GLN A 40 -6.45 9.51 20.32
N LEU A 41 -7.05 9.38 21.52
CA LEU A 41 -8.06 10.31 22.05
C LEU A 41 -7.61 11.78 22.05
N LYS A 42 -6.33 12.08 21.77
CA LYS A 42 -5.74 13.42 21.73
C LYS A 42 -5.38 13.95 20.33
N LYS A 43 -5.42 13.12 19.26
CA LYS A 43 -4.83 13.45 17.95
C LYS A 43 -5.80 13.47 16.76
N GLY A 44 -7.11 13.47 17.02
CA GLY A 44 -8.14 13.44 15.99
C GLY A 44 -8.63 12.01 15.79
N GLU A 45 -9.94 11.81 15.89
CA GLU A 45 -10.58 10.49 16.06
C GLU A 45 -10.39 9.54 14.87
N ASN A 46 -9.96 10.06 13.72
CA ASN A 46 -9.87 9.32 12.48
C ASN A 46 -8.47 8.79 12.15
N GLN A 47 -7.45 9.10 12.96
CA GLN A 47 -6.08 8.69 12.70
C GLN A 47 -5.51 7.76 13.78
N VAL A 48 -4.77 6.74 13.34
CA VAL A 48 -4.04 5.84 14.24
C VAL A 48 -2.59 5.71 13.77
N ILE A 49 -1.67 6.14 14.62
CA ILE A 49 -0.23 6.10 14.35
C ILE A 49 0.45 5.18 15.34
N ILE A 50 1.19 4.20 14.82
CA ILE A 50 2.07 3.30 15.58
C ILE A 50 3.49 3.45 15.02
N LYS A 51 4.40 3.96 15.84
CA LYS A 51 5.81 4.17 15.47
C LYS A 51 6.40 2.93 14.80
N GLN A 52 7.07 3.14 13.66
CA GLN A 52 7.70 2.12 12.82
C GLN A 52 6.77 1.09 12.19
N LYS A 53 5.45 1.18 12.41
CA LYS A 53 4.51 0.10 12.02
C LYS A 53 3.36 0.58 11.16
N LEU A 54 2.68 1.66 11.55
CA LEU A 54 1.41 2.03 10.95
C LEU A 54 1.19 3.54 10.98
N PHE A 55 0.72 4.06 9.86
CA PHE A 55 -0.08 5.27 9.78
C PHE A 55 -1.43 4.88 9.19
N PHE A 56 -2.51 5.08 9.93
CA PHE A 56 -3.87 4.78 9.49
C PHE A 56 -4.70 6.05 9.49
N GLU A 57 -5.52 6.24 8.46
CA GLU A 57 -6.52 7.29 8.40
C GLU A 57 -7.85 6.74 7.89
N ARG A 58 -8.92 7.09 8.58
CA ARG A 58 -10.29 6.87 8.14
C ARG A 58 -10.80 8.13 7.45
N ILE A 59 -11.46 7.97 6.31
CA ILE A 59 -12.03 9.06 5.53
C ILE A 59 -13.52 8.86 5.25
N GLU A 60 -14.18 9.94 4.87
CA GLU A 60 -15.57 9.92 4.39
C GLU A 60 -15.62 10.48 2.97
N GLY A 61 -16.17 9.71 2.02
CA GLY A 61 -16.51 10.17 0.66
C GLY A 61 -15.34 10.42 -0.32
N ALA A 62 -14.10 10.51 0.15
CA ALA A 62 -12.91 10.58 -0.70
C ALA A 62 -12.40 9.18 -1.11
N SER A 63 -11.69 9.10 -2.24
CA SER A 63 -11.05 7.86 -2.69
C SER A 63 -9.91 7.47 -1.73
N PRO A 64 -9.92 6.26 -1.13
CA PRO A 64 -8.83 5.79 -0.28
C PRO A 64 -7.48 5.78 -1.01
N VAL A 65 -7.46 5.42 -2.29
CA VAL A 65 -6.24 5.38 -3.12
C VAL A 65 -5.61 6.76 -3.25
N HIS A 66 -6.41 7.77 -3.65
CA HIS A 66 -5.90 9.13 -3.78
C HIS A 66 -5.37 9.65 -2.44
N ARG A 67 -6.12 9.41 -1.36
CA ARG A 67 -5.71 9.85 -0.03
C ARG A 67 -4.44 9.15 0.46
N ALA A 68 -4.29 7.85 0.21
CA ALA A 68 -3.09 7.11 0.54
C ALA A 68 -1.86 7.68 -0.20
N ALA A 69 -2.02 8.02 -1.48
CA ALA A 69 -0.95 8.65 -2.27
C ALA A 69 -0.56 10.04 -1.72
N GLU A 70 -1.55 10.89 -1.39
CA GLU A 70 -1.30 12.18 -0.73
C GLU A 70 -0.53 12.01 0.58
N LEU A 71 -0.99 11.11 1.46
CA LEU A 71 -0.34 10.84 2.73
C LEU A 71 1.08 10.32 2.53
N ASN A 72 1.33 9.48 1.53
CA ASN A 72 2.67 8.99 1.23
C ASN A 72 3.62 10.10 0.75
N ALA A 73 3.11 11.13 0.07
CA ALA A 73 3.92 12.29 -0.33
C ALA A 73 4.24 13.25 0.84
N TRP A 74 3.48 13.18 1.94
CA TRP A 74 3.64 14.10 3.06
C TRP A 74 4.77 13.70 4.02
N LYS A 75 5.66 14.64 4.33
CA LYS A 75 6.78 14.43 5.28
C LYS A 75 6.30 14.05 6.69
N GLU A 76 5.18 14.60 7.15
CA GLU A 76 4.67 14.33 8.51
C GLU A 76 4.23 12.87 8.67
N THR A 77 3.65 12.26 7.63
CA THR A 77 3.29 10.83 7.61
C THR A 77 4.51 9.95 7.89
N HIS A 78 5.67 10.33 7.33
CA HIS A 78 6.93 9.60 7.47
C HIS A 78 7.71 9.92 8.75
N ARG A 79 7.28 10.89 9.55
CA ARG A 79 7.95 11.27 10.82
C ARG A 79 8.19 10.08 11.75
N HIS A 80 7.22 9.17 11.79
CA HIS A 80 7.27 7.97 12.63
C HIS A 80 7.72 6.71 11.89
N LYS A 81 8.18 6.86 10.63
CA LYS A 81 8.66 5.79 9.74
C LYS A 81 7.68 4.61 9.64
N PRO A 82 6.38 4.84 9.36
CA PRO A 82 5.39 3.78 9.36
C PRO A 82 5.75 2.72 8.30
N ARG A 83 5.66 1.44 8.63
CA ARG A 83 5.82 0.36 7.66
C ARG A 83 4.65 0.34 6.66
N PHE A 84 3.44 0.53 7.15
CA PHE A 84 2.25 0.65 6.30
C PHE A 84 1.57 1.99 6.48
N ILE A 85 1.13 2.57 5.36
CA ILE A 85 0.15 3.64 5.32
C ILE A 85 -1.16 3.00 4.88
N ILE A 86 -2.24 3.15 5.64
CA ILE A 86 -3.53 2.53 5.36
C ILE A 86 -4.61 3.61 5.39
N VAL A 87 -5.46 3.61 4.37
CA VAL A 87 -6.63 4.47 4.30
C VAL A 87 -7.87 3.64 3.97
N THR A 88 -8.98 3.94 4.63
CA THR A 88 -10.27 3.28 4.33
C THR A 88 -11.44 4.25 4.49
N ASP A 89 -12.44 4.07 3.64
CA ASP A 89 -13.76 4.72 3.72
C ASP A 89 -14.82 3.82 4.42
N GLY A 90 -14.42 2.62 4.85
CA GLY A 90 -15.28 1.58 5.42
C GLY A 90 -15.92 0.66 4.38
N LYS A 91 -15.61 0.79 3.10
CA LYS A 91 -16.03 -0.13 2.02
C LYS A 91 -14.83 -0.70 1.27
N SER A 92 -13.85 0.14 1.03
CA SER A 92 -12.59 -0.17 0.35
C SER A 92 -11.41 0.26 1.20
N LEU A 93 -10.26 -0.33 0.93
CA LEU A 93 -9.02 -0.08 1.62
C LEU A 93 -7.91 0.12 0.58
N ALA A 94 -7.18 1.22 0.77
CA ALA A 94 -5.91 1.45 0.11
C ALA A 94 -4.78 1.33 1.13
N ALA A 95 -3.70 0.64 0.78
CA ALA A 95 -2.52 0.56 1.62
C ALA A 95 -1.23 0.65 0.81
N ILE A 96 -0.18 1.12 1.47
CA ILE A 96 1.16 1.27 0.91
C ILE A 96 2.14 0.64 1.90
N ASP A 97 2.92 -0.33 1.45
CA ASP A 97 4.09 -0.84 2.15
C ASP A 97 5.30 0.05 1.82
N THR A 98 5.71 0.90 2.76
CA THR A 98 6.78 1.88 2.55
C THR A 98 8.18 1.28 2.45
N LYS A 99 8.35 0.00 2.82
CA LYS A 99 9.64 -0.69 2.72
C LYS A 99 9.75 -1.51 1.43
N ARG A 100 8.63 -2.12 0.98
CA ARG A 100 8.57 -2.91 -0.26
C ARG A 100 8.18 -2.09 -1.49
N ASP A 101 7.74 -0.85 -1.28
CA ASP A 101 7.17 0.01 -2.32
C ASP A 101 6.00 -0.65 -3.07
N GLU A 102 5.22 -1.44 -2.34
CA GLU A 102 4.05 -2.14 -2.84
C GLU A 102 2.79 -1.41 -2.41
N THR A 103 1.77 -1.44 -3.27
CA THR A 103 0.46 -0.86 -2.98
C THR A 103 -0.62 -1.93 -3.04
N LEU A 104 -1.68 -1.70 -2.27
CA LEU A 104 -2.88 -2.54 -2.25
C LEU A 104 -4.09 -1.62 -2.39
N ASP A 105 -4.99 -1.97 -3.30
CA ASP A 105 -6.32 -1.39 -3.42
C ASP A 105 -7.32 -2.54 -3.52
N THR A 106 -8.22 -2.64 -2.53
CA THR A 106 -9.17 -3.75 -2.47
C THR A 106 -10.46 -3.33 -1.75
N PRO A 107 -11.63 -3.85 -2.17
CA PRO A 107 -12.80 -3.91 -1.31
C PRO A 107 -12.47 -4.63 0.01
N LEU A 108 -13.06 -4.19 1.13
CA LEU A 108 -12.84 -4.82 2.43
C LEU A 108 -13.30 -6.29 2.43
N GLU A 109 -14.37 -6.61 1.71
CA GLU A 109 -14.89 -7.97 1.54
C GLU A 109 -13.88 -8.93 0.89
N LEU A 110 -12.91 -8.41 0.13
CA LEU A 110 -11.89 -9.20 -0.56
C LEU A 110 -10.51 -9.12 0.12
N LEU A 111 -10.39 -8.39 1.24
CA LEU A 111 -9.13 -8.20 1.96
C LEU A 111 -8.45 -9.51 2.36
N TRP A 112 -9.24 -10.56 2.64
CA TRP A 112 -8.75 -11.89 2.97
C TRP A 112 -7.93 -12.55 1.85
N GLN A 113 -8.10 -12.13 0.59
CA GLN A 113 -7.30 -12.61 -0.55
C GLN A 113 -5.89 -12.01 -0.57
N HIS A 114 -5.67 -10.92 0.17
CA HIS A 114 -4.41 -10.18 0.26
C HIS A 114 -3.82 -10.25 1.67
N ALA A 115 -4.01 -11.40 2.33
CA ALA A 115 -3.62 -11.60 3.72
C ALA A 115 -2.10 -11.57 3.95
N ASP A 116 -1.33 -11.82 2.90
CA ASP A 116 0.13 -11.76 2.87
C ASP A 116 0.65 -10.31 2.93
N PHE A 117 -0.09 -9.34 2.38
CA PHE A 117 0.34 -7.94 2.32
C PHE A 117 0.76 -7.38 3.69
N PHE A 118 0.03 -7.72 4.76
CA PHE A 118 0.34 -7.26 6.13
C PHE A 118 1.10 -8.29 6.99
N MET A 119 1.49 -9.44 6.43
CA MET A 119 2.32 -10.42 7.15
C MET A 119 3.62 -9.85 7.73
N PRO A 120 4.29 -8.83 7.14
CA PRO A 120 5.47 -8.23 7.76
C PRO A 120 5.27 -7.75 9.21
N TRP A 121 4.04 -7.46 9.65
CA TRP A 121 3.76 -7.17 11.07
C TRP A 121 4.00 -8.34 12.02
N THR A 122 3.83 -9.58 11.54
CA THR A 122 4.04 -10.82 12.30
C THR A 122 5.51 -11.27 12.30
N GLY A 123 6.40 -10.52 11.65
CA GLY A 123 7.80 -10.88 11.48
C GLY A 123 8.04 -11.92 10.37
N ARG A 124 7.00 -12.27 9.60
CA ARG A 124 7.08 -13.11 8.41
C ARG A 124 7.02 -12.20 7.18
N GLU A 125 8.10 -12.11 6.41
CA GLU A 125 8.03 -11.42 5.12
C GLU A 125 7.50 -12.41 4.06
N PRO A 126 6.47 -12.05 3.27
CA PRO A 126 6.01 -12.87 2.14
C PRO A 126 7.17 -13.10 1.18
N TYR A 127 7.27 -14.33 0.66
CA TYR A 127 8.18 -14.64 -0.45
C TYR A 127 7.82 -13.71 -1.62
N GLN A 128 8.76 -12.85 -2.04
CA GLN A 128 8.55 -11.94 -3.15
C GLN A 128 8.55 -12.74 -4.45
N ILE A 129 7.35 -13.10 -4.94
CA ILE A 129 7.17 -13.34 -6.37
C ILE A 129 7.05 -11.95 -6.97
N HIS A 130 8.06 -11.51 -7.70
CA HIS A 130 8.00 -10.26 -8.45
C HIS A 130 6.81 -10.35 -9.41
N HIS A 131 5.67 -9.77 -9.02
CA HIS A 131 4.57 -9.50 -9.92
C HIS A 131 4.92 -8.16 -10.56
N GLU A 132 5.29 -8.16 -11.85
CA GLU A 132 5.49 -6.92 -12.58
C GLU A 132 4.23 -6.06 -12.43
N ASN A 133 4.41 -4.83 -11.94
CA ASN A 133 3.32 -3.91 -11.71
C ASN A 133 2.64 -3.64 -13.07
N PRO A 134 1.30 -3.75 -13.18
CA PRO A 134 0.59 -3.42 -14.43
C PRO A 134 0.88 -1.99 -14.94
N ALA A 135 1.28 -1.08 -14.04
CA ALA A 135 1.74 0.26 -14.40
C ALA A 135 3.10 0.24 -15.12
N ASP A 136 4.02 -0.65 -14.74
CA ASP A 136 5.34 -0.80 -15.35
C ASP A 136 5.21 -1.39 -16.76
N VAL A 137 4.31 -2.37 -16.95
CA VAL A 137 3.95 -2.89 -18.29
C VAL A 137 3.40 -1.76 -19.18
N LYS A 138 2.46 -0.96 -18.67
CA LYS A 138 1.92 0.19 -19.40
C LYS A 138 2.95 1.28 -19.68
N ALA A 139 3.94 1.45 -18.81
CA ALA A 139 5.04 2.38 -19.03
C ALA A 139 6.00 1.86 -20.11
N ALA A 140 6.34 0.56 -20.07
CA ALA A 140 7.15 -0.10 -21.09
C ALA A 140 6.49 -0.06 -22.47
N GLU A 141 5.17 -0.31 -22.56
CA GLU A 141 4.39 -0.18 -23.79
C GLU A 141 4.43 1.26 -24.36
N LYS A 142 4.32 2.27 -23.48
CA LYS A 142 4.44 3.67 -23.89
C LYS A 142 5.85 4.03 -24.35
N MET A 143 6.90 3.50 -23.70
CA MET A 143 8.28 3.71 -24.12
C MET A 143 8.60 3.04 -25.45
N ALA A 144 8.09 1.81 -25.68
CA ALA A 144 8.21 1.11 -26.96
C ALA A 144 7.57 1.90 -28.10
N LYS A 145 6.38 2.47 -27.87
CA LYS A 145 5.72 3.32 -28.86
C LYS A 145 6.52 4.60 -29.19
N ILE A 146 7.14 5.22 -28.17
CA ILE A 146 8.00 6.40 -28.36
C ILE A 146 9.25 6.01 -29.18
N TYR A 147 9.84 4.84 -28.93
CA TYR A 147 10.96 4.32 -29.72
C TYR A 147 10.58 4.14 -31.19
N ASP A 148 9.44 3.49 -31.47
CA ASP A 148 8.95 3.29 -32.84
C ASP A 148 8.71 4.62 -33.57
N GLU A 149 8.15 5.62 -32.88
CA GLU A 149 7.93 6.97 -33.43
C GLU A 149 9.25 7.71 -33.71
N ILE A 150 10.26 7.57 -32.83
CA ILE A 150 11.59 8.18 -33.02
C ILE A 150 12.34 7.54 -34.20
N VAL A 151 12.30 6.21 -34.32
CA VAL A 151 12.92 5.46 -35.43
C VAL A 151 12.23 5.77 -36.75
N ALA A 152 10.91 5.93 -36.77
CA ALA A 152 10.15 6.27 -37.97
C ALA A 152 10.47 7.68 -38.50
N VAL A 153 10.76 8.64 -37.61
CA VAL A 153 11.07 10.03 -37.99
C VAL A 153 12.56 10.22 -38.32
N ASN A 154 13.44 9.36 -37.82
CA ASN A 154 14.87 9.42 -38.11
C ASN A 154 15.45 8.03 -38.46
N PRO A 155 15.35 7.61 -39.73
CA PRO A 155 15.78 6.29 -40.18
C PRO A 155 17.30 6.01 -40.03
N LEU A 156 18.10 7.06 -39.81
CA LEU A 156 19.54 6.94 -39.55
C LEU A 156 19.84 6.37 -38.15
N LEU A 157 18.93 6.53 -37.17
CA LEU A 157 19.06 5.94 -35.83
C LEU A 157 18.96 4.40 -35.84
N ALA A 158 18.38 3.81 -36.88
CA ALA A 158 18.31 2.35 -37.03
C ALA A 158 19.61 1.73 -37.57
N GLN A 159 20.50 2.54 -38.16
CA GLN A 159 21.72 2.06 -38.83
C GLN A 159 23.01 2.40 -38.07
N GLU A 160 23.00 3.42 -37.20
CA GLU A 160 24.15 3.76 -36.36
C GLU A 160 23.76 3.63 -34.88
N ASP A 161 24.37 2.64 -34.22
CA ASP A 161 24.39 2.39 -32.77
C ASP A 161 23.19 1.71 -32.08
N ALA A 162 23.02 0.42 -32.38
CA ALA A 162 22.39 -0.55 -31.47
C ALA A 162 23.18 -0.80 -30.16
N HIS A 163 24.30 -0.09 -29.94
CA HIS A 163 25.22 -0.30 -28.80
C HIS A 163 25.53 0.93 -27.95
N ALA A 164 25.00 2.13 -28.24
CA ALA A 164 25.42 3.35 -27.53
C ALA A 164 24.48 3.84 -26.41
N LEU A 165 23.41 3.12 -26.06
CA LEU A 165 22.49 3.57 -25.00
C LEU A 165 22.32 2.59 -23.83
N ASN A 166 23.38 1.88 -23.46
CA ASN A 166 23.53 1.31 -22.13
C ASN A 166 24.38 2.26 -21.28
N VAL A 167 23.81 3.36 -20.80
CA VAL A 167 24.38 4.10 -19.68
C VAL A 167 23.25 4.45 -18.70
N PHE A 168 23.27 3.70 -17.59
CA PHE A 168 22.42 3.71 -16.40
C PHE A 168 21.16 2.85 -16.41
N LEU A 169 21.38 1.54 -16.32
CA LEU A 169 20.66 0.65 -15.41
C LEU A 169 21.68 0.01 -14.45
#